data_AF-A0A519RVI0-F1
#
_entry.id   AF-A0A519RVI0-F1
#
_cell.length_a   1.000
_cell.length_b   1.000
_cell.length_c   1.000
_cell.angle_alpha   90.00
_cell.angle_beta   90.00
_cell.angle_gamma   90.00
#
_symmetry.space_group_name_H-M   'P 1'
#
loop_
_entity.id
_entity.type
_entity.pdbx_description
1 polymer ?
#
loop_
_entity_poly.entity_id
_entity_poly.type
_entity_poly.pdbx_seq_one_letter_code
_entity_poly.pdbx_strand_id
1 'polypeptide(L)'
;IHTCQGLEVDYIGVIIGDDLIIRNGQVITNPHKRSKNDSSVRGFKKLLVDSPFDGAKTLDLIIKNTYRTLMTRGMKGCYIYCTDQETSKYFVHPLIKV
;
A
#
# COMPACT_ATOMS: atom_id res chain seq x y z
N ILE A 1 2.68 10.16 6.32
CA ILE A 1 2.36 10.87 5.06
C ILE A 1 2.70 12.35 5.25
N HIS A 2 3.79 12.83 4.65
CA HIS A 2 3.98 14.27 4.42
C HIS A 2 3.24 14.62 3.13
N THR A 3 2.50 15.73 3.16
CA THR A 3 1.53 16.20 2.18
C THR A 3 2.09 16.31 0.75
N CYS A 4 1.78 15.32 -0.11
CA CYS A 4 1.79 15.49 -1.57
C CYS A 4 0.39 15.90 -2.06
N GLN A 5 -0.26 16.82 -1.35
CA GLN A 5 -1.56 17.36 -1.74
C GLN A 5 -1.30 18.50 -2.72
N GLY A 6 -1.59 18.28 -4.00
CA GLY A 6 -1.45 19.29 -5.07
C GLY A 6 -0.21 19.18 -5.95
N LEU A 7 0.59 18.11 -5.85
CA LEU A 7 1.66 17.81 -6.81
C LEU A 7 1.22 16.65 -7.72
N GLU A 8 0.64 17.00 -8.85
CA GLU A 8 0.63 16.09 -10.00
C GLU A 8 2.06 16.03 -10.53
N VAL A 9 2.64 14.83 -10.56
CA VAL A 9 4.01 14.62 -11.02
C VAL A 9 3.99 13.81 -12.30
N ASP A 10 4.89 14.12 -13.22
CA ASP A 10 5.04 13.38 -14.47
C ASP A 10 5.28 11.88 -14.19
N TYR A 11 6.17 11.58 -13.25
CA TYR A 11 6.50 10.23 -12.84
C TYR A 11 6.50 10.08 -11.33
N ILE A 12 6.04 8.93 -10.85
CA ILE A 12 6.09 8.58 -9.43
C ILE A 12 6.79 7.23 -9.22
N GLY A 13 7.57 7.14 -8.15
CA GLY A 13 8.17 5.89 -7.66
C GLY A 13 7.48 5.45 -6.37
N VAL A 14 6.89 4.26 -6.36
CA VAL A 14 6.24 3.67 -5.20
C VAL A 14 7.05 2.45 -4.74
N ILE A 15 7.51 2.50 -3.49
CA ILE A 15 8.20 1.38 -2.84
C ILE A 15 7.19 0.62 -1.98
N ILE A 16 6.90 -0.62 -2.35
CA ILE A 16 6.06 -1.55 -1.61
C ILE A 16 6.97 -2.37 -0.68
N GLY A 17 6.80 -2.15 0.61
CA GLY A 17 7.51 -2.89 1.65
C GLY A 17 6.81 -4.20 2.00
N ASP A 18 7.32 -4.87 3.02
CA ASP A 18 6.74 -6.10 3.57
C ASP A 18 5.34 -5.92 4.19
N ASP A 19 4.80 -4.69 4.22
CA ASP A 19 3.46 -4.40 4.72
C ASP A 19 2.36 -4.74 3.72
N LEU A 20 2.68 -4.87 2.43
CA LEU A 20 1.78 -5.37 1.41
C LEU A 20 2.52 -6.41 0.57
N ILE A 21 2.14 -7.67 0.72
CA ILE A 21 2.66 -8.79 -0.05
C ILE A 21 1.53 -9.47 -0.79
N ILE A 22 1.86 -10.11 -1.90
CA ILE A 22 0.90 -10.88 -2.68
C ILE A 22 1.31 -12.35 -2.58
N ARG A 23 0.35 -13.16 -2.15
CA ARG A 23 0.49 -14.62 -2.06
C ARG A 23 -0.68 -15.27 -2.79
N ASN A 24 -0.40 -16.14 -3.74
CA ASN A 24 -1.42 -16.84 -4.53
C ASN A 24 -2.43 -15.89 -5.20
N GLY A 25 -1.97 -14.71 -5.64
CA GLY A 25 -2.83 -13.67 -6.24
C GLY A 25 -3.74 -12.92 -5.26
N GLN A 26 -3.63 -13.18 -3.96
CA GLN A 26 -4.34 -12.42 -2.92
C GLN A 26 -3.41 -11.39 -2.27
N VAL A 27 -3.93 -10.18 -2.09
CA VAL A 27 -3.23 -9.11 -1.36
C VAL A 27 -3.32 -9.42 0.14
N ILE A 28 -2.17 -9.71 0.74
CA ILE A 28 -2.01 -9.91 2.18
C ILE A 28 -1.34 -8.66 2.74
N THR A 29 -2.05 -7.97 3.64
CA THR A 29 -1.54 -6.79 4.31
C THR A 29 -1.04 -7.15 5.71
N ASN A 30 0.19 -6.76 6.05
CA ASN A 30 0.77 -6.95 7.37
C ASN A 30 1.00 -5.59 8.07
N PRO A 31 0.04 -5.13 8.87
CA PRO A 31 0.14 -3.83 9.53
C PRO A 31 1.23 -3.76 10.61
N HIS A 32 1.73 -4.89 11.11
CA HIS A 32 2.79 -4.92 12.12
C HIS A 32 4.18 -4.59 11.56
N LYS A 33 4.37 -4.73 10.24
CA LYS A 33 5.64 -4.42 9.56
C LYS A 33 5.70 -3.00 8.99
N ARG A 34 4.66 -2.17 9.15
CA ARG A 34 4.70 -0.77 8.71
C ARG A 34 5.70 0.05 9.52
N SER A 35 6.47 0.88 8.81
CA SER A 35 7.46 1.78 9.42
C SER A 35 6.80 2.73 10.42
N LYS A 36 7.39 2.85 11.61
CA LYS A 36 6.93 3.71 12.71
C LYS A 36 6.82 5.20 12.35
N ASN A 37 7.43 5.62 11.24
CA ASN A 37 7.46 7.00 10.76
C ASN A 37 6.24 7.40 9.92
N ASP A 38 5.35 6.47 9.56
CA ASP A 38 4.14 6.86 8.85
C ASP A 38 3.08 7.37 9.86
N SER A 39 2.79 8.67 9.82
CA SER A 39 1.80 9.36 10.67
C SER A 39 0.40 8.74 10.61
N SER A 40 0.09 7.95 9.57
CA SER A 40 -1.13 7.16 9.48
C SER A 40 -1.22 6.09 10.60
N VAL A 41 -0.08 5.61 11.12
CA VAL A 41 0.02 4.43 12.00
C VAL A 41 -0.28 4.73 13.48
N ARG A 42 -0.34 6.01 13.88
CA ARG A 42 -0.43 6.42 15.28
C ARG A 42 -1.72 6.00 16.01
N GLY A 43 -2.74 5.48 15.32
CA GLY A 43 -4.00 5.02 15.89
C GLY A 43 -4.32 3.53 15.74
N PHE A 44 -3.63 2.77 14.87
CA PHE A 44 -4.09 1.42 14.48
C PHE A 44 -3.92 0.35 15.54
N LYS A 45 -2.91 0.47 16.41
CA LYS A 45 -2.73 -0.49 17.51
C LYS A 45 -3.90 -0.44 18.51
N LYS A 46 -4.50 0.73 18.74
CA LYS A 46 -5.70 0.84 19.59
C LYS A 46 -6.93 0.22 18.91
N LEU A 47 -7.14 0.54 17.62
CA LEU A 47 -8.23 -0.04 16.82
C LEU A 47 -8.20 -1.58 16.76
N LEU A 48 -7.02 -2.20 16.64
CA LEU A 48 -6.89 -3.66 16.64
C LEU A 48 -7.13 -4.28 18.03
N VAL A 49 -6.93 -3.53 19.11
CA VAL A 49 -7.18 -3.98 20.48
C VAL A 49 -8.67 -3.85 20.84
N ASP A 50 -9.30 -2.75 20.43
CA ASP A 50 -10.71 -2.48 20.74
C ASP A 50 -11.66 -3.32 19.88
N SER A 51 -11.39 -3.46 18.57
CA SER A 51 -12.21 -4.23 17.64
C SER A 51 -11.32 -4.95 16.61
N PRO A 52 -10.82 -6.17 16.90
CA PRO A 52 -9.85 -6.85 16.05
C PRO A 52 -10.38 -7.16 14.64
N PHE A 53 -11.66 -7.51 14.49
CA PHE A 53 -12.24 -7.85 13.18
C PHE A 53 -12.47 -6.62 12.30
N ASP A 54 -13.14 -5.59 12.83
CA ASP A 54 -13.44 -4.36 12.09
C ASP A 54 -12.17 -3.53 11.88
N GLY A 55 -11.30 -3.47 12.89
CA GLY A 55 -10.00 -2.81 12.82
C GLY A 55 -9.11 -3.40 11.71
N ALA A 56 -9.09 -4.72 11.54
CA ALA A 56 -8.35 -5.37 10.46
C ALA A 56 -8.90 -4.99 9.07
N LYS A 57 -10.23 -4.97 8.89
CA LYS A 57 -10.86 -4.55 7.61
C LYS A 57 -10.57 -3.08 7.29
N THR A 58 -10.72 -2.19 8.26
CA THR A 58 -10.43 -0.76 8.09
C THR A 58 -8.96 -0.55 7.73
N LEU A 59 -8.06 -1.30 8.36
CA LEU A 59 -6.63 -1.20 8.12
C LEU A 59 -6.24 -1.71 6.74
N ASP A 60 -6.80 -2.81 6.29
CA ASP A 60 -6.63 -3.32 4.93
C ASP A 60 -7.08 -2.28 3.88
N LEU A 61 -8.24 -1.65 4.09
CA LEU A 61 -8.73 -0.57 3.24
C LEU A 61 -7.79 0.64 3.22
N ILE A 62 -7.28 1.07 4.38
CA ILE A 62 -6.36 2.21 4.47
C ILE A 62 -5.05 1.90 3.74
N ILE A 63 -4.51 0.70 3.90
CA ILE A 63 -3.27 0.28 3.21
C ILE A 63 -3.48 0.31 1.70
N LYS A 64 -4.56 -0.33 1.22
CA LYS A 64 -4.92 -0.35 -0.20
C LYS A 64 -5.14 1.05 -0.77
N ASN A 65 -5.87 1.90 -0.06
CA ASN A 65 -6.14 3.27 -0.48
C ASN A 65 -4.86 4.12 -0.51
N THR A 66 -3.95 3.93 0.45
CA THR A 66 -2.65 4.63 0.47
C THR A 66 -1.85 4.32 -0.80
N TYR A 67 -1.67 3.04 -1.10
CA TYR A 67 -0.94 2.63 -2.30
C TYR A 67 -1.66 3.04 -3.59
N ARG A 68 -2.99 2.91 -3.64
CA ARG A 68 -3.81 3.40 -4.77
C ARG A 68 -3.57 4.89 -5.01
N THR A 69 -3.70 5.72 -3.98
CA THR A 69 -3.51 7.17 -4.09
C THR A 69 -2.08 7.52 -4.50
N LEU A 70 -1.06 6.79 -4.03
CA LEU A 70 0.32 7.00 -4.47
C LEU A 70 0.51 6.62 -5.95
N MET A 71 -0.02 5.46 -6.38
CA MET A 71 0.12 4.98 -7.76
C MET A 71 -0.64 5.85 -8.77
N THR A 72 -1.78 6.43 -8.39
CA THR A 72 -2.60 7.26 -9.28
C THR A 72 -2.14 8.72 -9.40
N ARG A 73 -1.09 9.13 -8.69
CA ARG A 73 -0.55 10.50 -8.72
C ARG A 73 0.46 10.76 -9.85
N GLY A 74 0.91 9.72 -10.54
CA GLY A 74 1.78 9.84 -11.71
C GLY A 74 0.95 10.02 -12.98
N MET A 75 1.20 11.08 -13.75
CA MET A 75 0.45 11.36 -14.98
C MET A 75 0.98 10.59 -16.20
N LYS A 76 2.30 10.46 -16.33
CA LYS A 76 2.95 9.77 -17.46
C LYS A 76 3.35 8.34 -17.12
N GLY A 77 3.69 8.06 -15.85
CA GLY A 77 4.04 6.71 -15.43
C GLY A 77 4.22 6.54 -13.93
N CYS A 78 4.09 5.29 -13.49
CA CYS A 78 4.31 4.88 -12.10
C CYS A 78 5.29 3.70 -12.09
N TYR A 79 6.42 3.87 -11.41
CA TYR A 79 7.39 2.82 -11.16
C TYR A 79 7.13 2.21 -9.80
N ILE A 80 7.02 0.89 -9.75
CA ILE A 80 6.77 0.15 -8.51
C ILE A 80 7.99 -0.72 -8.21
N TYR A 81 8.54 -0.56 -7.02
CA TYR A 81 9.54 -1.49 -6.48
C TYR A 81 8.89 -2.31 -5.37
N CYS A 82 8.94 -3.63 -5.49
CA CYS A 82 8.45 -4.54 -4.47
C CYS A 82 9.64 -5.24 -3.81
N THR A 83 9.66 -5.23 -2.48
CA THR A 83 10.63 -5.99 -1.68
C THR A 83 10.45 -7.49 -1.83
N ASP A 84 9.21 -7.94 -2.00
CA ASP A 84 8.87 -9.35 -2.19
C ASP A 84 8.80 -9.74 -3.68
N GLN A 85 9.42 -10.88 -4.02
CA GLN A 85 9.57 -11.32 -5.41
C GLN A 85 8.26 -11.78 -6.06
N GLU A 86 7.35 -12.39 -5.31
CA GLU A 86 6.03 -12.79 -5.82
C GLU A 86 5.15 -11.57 -6.08
N THR A 87 5.22 -10.61 -5.16
CA THR A 87 4.56 -9.30 -5.28
C THR A 87 5.08 -8.55 -6.51
N SER A 88 6.39 -8.53 -6.73
CA SER A 88 6.99 -7.98 -7.95
C SER A 88 6.45 -8.67 -9.20
N LYS A 89 6.42 -10.01 -9.24
CA LYS A 89 5.90 -10.76 -10.39
C LYS A 89 4.44 -10.44 -10.68
N TYR A 90 3.61 -10.26 -9.65
CA TYR A 90 2.21 -9.88 -9.80
C TYR A 90 2.06 -8.51 -10.48
N PHE A 91 2.87 -7.52 -10.08
CA PHE A 91 2.82 -6.17 -10.66
C PHE A 91 3.53 -6.04 -12.02
N VAL A 92 4.55 -6.86 -12.29
CA VAL A 92 5.27 -6.91 -13.58
C VAL A 92 4.45 -7.61 -14.66
N HIS A 93 3.57 -8.52 -14.27
CA HIS A 93 2.66 -9.21 -15.18
C HIS A 93 1.20 -8.78 -14.93
N PRO A 94 0.84 -7.50 -15.16
CA PRO A 94 -0.56 -7.14 -15.25
C PRO A 94 -1.04 -7.75 -16.57
N LEU A 95 -1.52 -8.99 -16.52
CA LEU A 95 -2.45 -9.47 -17.52
C LEU A 95 -3.61 -8.50 -17.48
N ILE A 96 -3.58 -7.58 -18.44
CA ILE A 96 -4.63 -6.61 -18.74
C ILE A 96 -5.92 -7.41 -18.84
N LYS A 97 -6.73 -7.36 -17.79
CA LYS A 97 -8.17 -7.57 -17.87
C LYS A 97 -8.80 -6.23 -17.56
N VAL A 98 -8.87 -5.40 -18.60
CA VAL A 98 -9.91 -4.38 -18.73
C VAL A 98 -11.14 -5.09 -19.27
#